data_AF-A0A928DBH1-F1
#
_entry.id   AF-A0A928DBH1-F1
#
_cell.length_a   1.000
_cell.length_b   1.000
_cell.length_c   1.000
_cell.angle_alpha   90.00
_cell.angle_beta   90.00
_cell.angle_gamma   90.00
#
_symmetry.space_group_name_H-M   'P 1'
#
loop_
_entity.id
_entity.type
_entity.pdbx_description
1 polymer ?
#
loop_
_entity_poly.entity_id
_entity_poly.type
_entity_poly.pdbx_seq_one_letter_code
_entity_poly.pdbx_strand_id
1 'polypeptide(L)' 'MSHYTKEELDSYRNARMSILGRINCSVHLRECKTCQKLLEELEEDDKLIKDIRSSVDIYEALSAGPAKSENNQA' A
#
# COMPACT_ATOMS: atom_id res chain seq x y z
N MET A 1 -5.43 9.90 26.09
CA MET A 1 -5.58 8.64 25.33
C MET A 1 -4.19 8.19 24.90
N SER A 2 -3.91 6.89 24.89
CA SER A 2 -2.67 6.35 24.33
C SER A 2 -2.67 6.49 22.81
N HIS A 3 -1.49 6.66 22.20
CA HIS A 3 -1.32 6.61 20.75
C HIS A 3 -1.47 5.17 20.25
N TYR A 4 -1.97 5.03 19.02
CA TYR A 4 -1.99 3.76 18.29
C TYR A 4 -0.60 3.39 17.78
N THR A 5 -0.28 2.11 17.74
CA THR A 5 0.96 1.59 17.14
C THR A 5 0.87 1.52 15.61
N LYS A 6 2.00 1.28 14.94
CA LYS A 6 2.05 1.13 13.47
C LYS A 6 1.18 -0.05 13.03
N GLU A 7 1.17 -1.15 13.76
CA GLU A 7 0.38 -2.35 13.48
C GLU A 7 -1.14 -2.12 13.64
N GLU A 8 -1.53 -1.33 14.63
CA GLU A 8 -2.94 -0.96 14.85
C GLU A 8 -3.44 -0.02 13.75
N LEU A 9 -2.61 0.97 13.36
CA LEU A 9 -2.93 1.87 12.24
C LEU A 9 -2.95 1.11 10.90
N ASP A 10 -2.06 0.15 10.69
CA ASP A 10 -2.11 -0.73 9.53
C ASP A 10 -3.39 -1.57 9.50
N SER A 11 -3.80 -2.10 10.65
CA SER A 11 -5.07 -2.82 10.80
C SER A 11 -6.28 -1.93 10.53
N TYR A 12 -6.22 -0.66 10.93
CA TYR A 12 -7.23 0.35 10.63
C TYR A 12 -7.33 0.63 9.11
N ARG A 13 -6.20 0.85 8.44
CA ARG A 13 -6.11 1.12 6.99
C ARG A 13 -6.62 -0.05 6.15
N ASN A 14 -6.22 -1.27 6.53
CA ASN A 14 -6.60 -2.49 5.83
C ASN A 14 -7.98 -3.05 6.22
N ALA A 15 -8.79 -2.28 6.96
CA ALA A 15 -10.11 -2.68 7.46
C ALA A 15 -10.13 -4.01 8.25
N ARG A 16 -9.00 -4.39 8.85
CA ARG A 16 -8.84 -5.58 9.70
C ARG A 16 -9.25 -5.34 11.14
N MET A 17 -9.35 -4.07 11.54
CA MET A 17 -9.81 -3.67 12.85
C MET A 17 -11.34 -3.77 12.97
N SER A 18 -11.85 -4.08 14.17
CA SER A 18 -13.29 -4.16 14.42
C SER A 18 -13.99 -2.83 14.10
N ILE A 19 -15.29 -2.87 13.77
CA ILE A 19 -16.07 -1.67 13.40
C ILE A 19 -15.99 -0.60 14.50
N LEU A 20 -16.20 -0.98 15.76
CA LEU A 20 -16.10 -0.06 16.90
C LEU A 20 -14.67 0.48 17.08
N GLY A 21 -13.66 -0.38 16.88
CA GLY A 21 -12.25 0.05 16.87
C GLY A 21 -12.00 1.11 15.82
N ARG A 22 -12.49 0.91 14.58
CA ARG A 22 -12.31 1.86 13.48
C ARG A 22 -12.94 3.22 13.76
N ILE A 23 -14.13 3.23 14.39
CA ILE A 23 -14.78 4.47 14.82
C ILE A 23 -13.90 5.19 15.85
N ASN A 24 -13.42 4.49 16.88
CA ASN A 24 -12.58 5.10 17.91
C ASN A 24 -11.25 5.63 17.35
N CYS A 25 -10.61 4.85 16.47
CA CYS A 25 -9.38 5.28 15.80
C CYS A 25 -9.62 6.49 14.89
N SER A 26 -10.72 6.51 14.13
CA SER A 26 -11.11 7.66 13.31
C SER A 26 -11.32 8.92 14.15
N VAL A 27 -11.93 8.81 15.33
CA VAL A 27 -12.09 9.94 16.26
C VAL A 27 -10.73 10.40 16.78
N HIS A 28 -9.88 9.48 17.24
CA HIS A 28 -8.53 9.79 17.73
C HIS A 28 -7.68 10.49 16.67
N LEU A 29 -7.74 10.01 15.43
CA LEU A 29 -7.01 10.57 14.29
C LEU A 29 -7.44 12.00 13.96
N ARG A 30 -8.58 12.51 14.45
CA ARG A 30 -8.93 13.93 14.25
C ARG A 30 -8.12 14.87 15.14
N GLU A 31 -7.70 14.39 16.31
CA GLU A 31 -7.05 15.22 17.33
C GLU A 31 -5.57 14.87 17.51
N CYS A 32 -5.15 13.68 17.08
CA CYS A 32 -3.81 13.18 17.29
C CYS A 32 -2.91 13.32 16.05
N LYS A 33 -2.10 14.38 16.02
CA LYS A 33 -1.09 14.61 14.96
C LYS A 33 -0.05 13.50 14.87
N THR A 34 0.32 12.87 15.98
CA THR A 34 1.30 11.77 16.00
C THR A 34 0.78 10.56 15.22
N CYS A 35 -0.46 10.15 15.48
CA CYS A 35 -1.07 9.03 14.77
C CYS A 35 -1.39 9.39 13.31
N GLN A 36 -1.74 10.65 13.01
CA GLN A 36 -1.86 11.12 11.63
C GLN A 36 -0.55 10.97 10.86
N LYS A 37 0.56 11.43 11.44
CA LYS A 37 1.88 11.33 10.81
C LYS A 37 2.28 9.89 10.55
N LEU A 38 2.06 9.00 11.53
CA LEU A 38 2.36 7.58 11.36
C LEU A 38 1.49 6.92 10.28
N LEU A 39 0.24 7.38 10.12
CA LEU A 39 -0.66 6.94 9.06
C LEU A 39 -0.18 7.39 7.68
N GLU A 40 0.30 8.63 7.57
CA GLU A 40 0.87 9.21 6.35
C GLU A 40 2.16 8.48 5.94
N GLU A 41 3.07 8.22 6.88
CA GLU A 41 4.29 7.42 6.64
C GLU A 41 3.94 6.01 6.09
N LEU A 42 2.90 5.38 6.64
CA LEU A 42 2.39 4.10 6.14
C LEU A 42 1.82 4.19 4.70
N GLU A 43 1.19 5.30 4.34
CA GLU A 43 0.67 5.56 2.98
C GLU A 43 1.79 5.83 1.97
N GLU A 44 2.84 6.53 2.39
CA GLU A 44 4.05 6.75 1.59
C GLU A 44 4.81 5.46 1.34
N ASP A 45 4.96 4.61 2.36
CA ASP A 45 5.57 3.27 2.24
C ASP A 45 4.84 2.43 1.17
N ASP A 46 3.49 2.39 1.21
CA ASP A 46 2.69 1.64 0.24
C ASP A 46 2.82 2.17 -1.19
N LYS A 47 2.88 3.51 -1.33
CA LYS A 47 3.08 4.16 -2.63
C LYS A 47 4.46 3.79 -3.19
N LEU A 48 5.50 3.85 -2.38
CA LEU A 48 6.85 3.48 -2.79
C LEU A 48 6.91 2.01 -3.26
N ILE A 49 6.30 1.09 -2.52
CA ILE A 49 6.23 -0.32 -2.91
C ILE A 49 5.54 -0.48 -4.26
N LYS A 50 4.45 0.25 -4.49
CA LYS A 50 3.72 0.23 -5.78
C LYS A 50 4.59 0.75 -6.94
N ASP A 51 5.33 1.84 -6.71
CA ASP A 51 6.21 2.44 -7.72
C ASP A 51 7.37 1.48 -8.07
N ILE A 52 7.93 0.81 -7.07
CA ILE A 52 8.97 -0.22 -7.27
C ILE A 52 8.43 -1.38 -8.09
N ARG A 53 7.26 -1.94 -7.73
CA ARG A 53 6.64 -3.04 -8.50
C ARG A 53 6.39 -2.66 -9.95
N SER A 54 5.84 -1.47 -10.17
CA SER A 54 5.60 -0.95 -11.53
C SER A 54 6.89 -0.84 -12.34
N SER A 55 8.00 -0.44 -11.69
CA SER A 55 9.31 -0.34 -12.34
C SER A 55 9.86 -1.73 -12.73
N VAL A 56 9.67 -2.73 -11.87
CA VAL A 56 10.04 -4.13 -12.14
C VAL A 56 9.23 -4.67 -13.32
N ASP A 57 7.91 -4.48 -13.32
CA ASP A 57 7.02 -4.95 -14.39
C ASP A 57 7.43 -4.37 -15.76
N ILE A 58 7.79 -3.08 -15.81
CA ILE A 58 8.29 -2.43 -17.04
C ILE A 58 9.60 -3.07 -17.50
N TYR A 59 10.53 -3.32 -16.57
CA TYR A 59 11.82 -3.93 -16.89
C TYR A 59 11.62 -5.36 -17.45
N GLU A 60 10.76 -6.15 -16.82
CA GLU A 60 10.42 -7.49 -17.30
C GLU A 60 9.81 -7.47 -18.70
N ALA A 61 8.85 -6.57 -18.95
CA ALA A 61 8.22 -6.41 -20.26
C ALA A 61 9.22 -6.02 -21.36
N LEU A 62 10.20 -5.17 -21.06
CA LEU A 62 11.27 -4.80 -22.00
C LEU A 62 12.25 -5.96 -22.22
N SER A 63 12.56 -6.72 -21.16
CA SER A 63 13.50 -7.86 -21.24
C SER A 63 12.93 -9.07 -21.98
N ALA A 64 11.60 -9.20 -22.04
CA ALA A 64 10.92 -10.33 -22.69
C ALA A 64 11.09 -10.37 -24.22
N GLY A 65 11.54 -9.27 -24.85
CA GLY A 65 11.74 -9.17 -26.30
C GLY A 65 10.45 -9.34 -27.12
N PRO A 66 10.45 -9.05 -28.43
CA PRO A 66 9.31 -9.40 -29.27
C PRO A 66 9.22 -10.93 -29.33
N ALA A 67 8.12 -11.49 -28.84
CA ALA A 67 7.75 -12.88 -29.10
C ALA A 67 7.85 -13.10 -30.61
N LYS A 68 8.81 -13.91 -31.05
CA LYS A 68 8.98 -14.26 -32.46
C LYS A 68 7.65 -14.80 -32.97
N SER A 69 7.01 -14.10 -33.91
CA SER A 69 5.93 -14.67 -34.71
C SER A 69 6.56 -15.65 -35.69
N GLU A 70 6.90 -16.85 -35.22
CA GLU A 70 7.12 -17.98 -36.10
C GLU A 70 5.78 -18.70 -36.25
N ASN A 71 5.12 -18.50 -37.39
CA ASN A 71 4.39 -19.60 -38.00
C ASN A 71 4.38 -19.47 -39.53
N ASN A 72 5.28 -20.23 -40.13
CA ASN A 72 5.22 -20.63 -41.53
C ASN A 72 4.04 -21.58 -41.73
N GLN A 73 3.13 -21.25 -42.64
CA GLN A 73 2.27 -22.20 -43.36
C GLN A 73 2.50 -21.89 -44.85
N ALA A 74 3.33 -22.69 -45.52
CA ALA A 74 2.99 -23.91 -46.25
C ALA A 74 2.51 -23.59 -47.68
#